data_AF-A0A6S7LS25-F1
#
_entry.id   AF-A0A6S7LS25-F1
#
_cell.length_a   1.000
_cell.length_b   1.000
_cell.length_c   1.000
_cell.angle_alpha   90.00
_cell.angle_beta   90.00
_cell.angle_gamma   90.00
#
_symmetry.space_group_name_H-M   'P 1'
#
loop_
_entity.id
_entity.type
_entity.pdbx_description
1 polymer ?
#
loop_
_entity_poly.entity_id
_entity_poly.type
_entity_poly.pdbx_seq_one_letter_code
_entity_poly.pdbx_strand_id
1 'polypeptide(L)'
;MELQRSHLGEHLKSECEYRDVKCVLCGQDVTFASIMEHVRTSCEGAPVTCRYCKEDVLRKDIEKHERRDCYEATATCEFQAVGCNHDK
;
A
#
# COMPACT_ATOMS: atom_id res chain seq x y z
N MET A 1 -18.76 28.66 1.84
CA MET A 1 -19.61 28.07 0.78
C MET A 1 -20.94 27.76 1.44
N GLU A 2 -22.04 28.33 0.93
CA GLU A 2 -23.37 28.10 1.47
C GLU A 2 -24.15 27.28 0.45
N LEU A 3 -24.60 26.08 0.84
CA LEU A 3 -25.34 25.18 -0.04
C LEU A 3 -26.79 25.07 0.42
N GLN A 4 -27.72 25.15 -0.52
CA GLN A 4 -29.14 24.96 -0.24
C GLN A 4 -29.39 23.51 0.21
N ARG A 5 -30.27 23.32 1.20
CA ARG A 5 -30.59 21.97 1.75
C ARG A 5 -31.01 20.97 0.68
N SER A 6 -31.69 21.42 -0.37
CA SER A 6 -32.11 20.61 -1.51
C SER A 6 -30.92 20.03 -2.30
N HIS A 7 -29.81 20.77 -2.41
CA HIS A 7 -28.61 20.36 -3.15
C HIS A 7 -27.54 19.72 -2.25
N LEU A 8 -27.69 19.80 -0.92
CA LEU A 8 -26.71 19.24 0.02
C LEU A 8 -26.54 17.72 -0.16
N GLY A 9 -27.63 17.00 -0.42
CA GLY A 9 -27.58 15.56 -0.64
C GLY A 9 -26.79 15.18 -1.90
N GLU A 10 -27.03 15.87 -3.02
CA GLU A 10 -26.30 15.64 -4.27
C GLU A 10 -24.83 16.04 -4.17
N HIS A 11 -24.57 17.18 -3.52
CA HIS A 11 -23.22 17.66 -3.29
C HIS A 11 -22.40 16.66 -2.49
N LEU A 12 -22.89 16.21 -1.32
CA LEU A 12 -22.16 15.23 -0.51
C LEU A 12 -21.94 13.90 -1.24
N LYS A 13 -22.84 13.54 -2.18
CA LYS A 13 -22.78 12.29 -2.92
C LYS A 13 -21.82 12.31 -4.10
N SER A 14 -21.73 13.43 -4.84
CA SER A 14 -20.99 13.49 -6.11
C SER A 14 -20.00 14.64 -6.23
N GLU A 15 -20.28 15.80 -5.63
CA GLU A 15 -19.50 17.02 -5.86
C GLU A 15 -18.47 17.29 -4.76
N CYS A 16 -18.76 16.85 -3.53
CA CYS A 16 -17.92 17.10 -2.38
C CYS A 16 -16.60 16.33 -2.53
N GLU A 17 -15.50 17.06 -2.51
CA GLU A 17 -14.14 16.50 -2.50
C GLU A 17 -13.80 15.80 -1.18
N TYR A 18 -14.52 16.12 -0.10
CA TYR A 18 -14.38 15.48 1.21
C TYR A 18 -15.34 14.29 1.41
N ARG A 19 -16.10 13.90 0.38
CA ARG A 19 -16.94 12.72 0.46
C ARG A 19 -16.11 11.46 0.70
N ASP A 20 -16.64 10.55 1.50
CA ASP A 20 -16.07 9.21 1.67
C ASP A 20 -16.19 8.41 0.37
N VAL A 21 -15.09 7.79 -0.03
CA VAL A 21 -15.01 6.84 -1.15
C VAL A 21 -14.26 5.60 -0.68
N LYS A 22 -14.71 4.43 -1.12
CA LYS A 22 -13.99 3.18 -0.85
C LYS A 22 -12.81 3.02 -1.79
N CYS A 23 -11.64 2.79 -1.21
CA CYS A 23 -10.46 2.41 -1.98
C CYS A 23 -10.67 1.02 -2.61
N VAL A 24 -10.46 0.91 -3.93
CA VAL A 24 -10.60 -0.37 -4.65
C VAL A 24 -9.48 -1.37 -4.34
N LEU A 25 -8.37 -0.90 -3.77
CA LEU A 25 -7.18 -1.72 -3.48
C LEU A 25 -7.22 -2.33 -2.08
N CYS A 26 -7.60 -1.56 -1.07
CA CYS A 26 -7.66 -2.03 0.33
C CYS A 26 -9.08 -2.09 0.92
N GLY A 27 -10.09 -1.51 0.26
CA GLY A 27 -11.47 -1.46 0.75
C GLY A 27 -11.74 -0.43 1.84
N GLN A 28 -10.75 0.37 2.26
CA GLN A 28 -10.93 1.39 3.29
C GLN A 28 -11.71 2.60 2.78
N ASP A 29 -12.49 3.19 3.68
CA ASP A 29 -13.19 4.45 3.46
C ASP A 29 -12.21 5.63 3.61
N VAL A 30 -12.04 6.40 2.55
CA VAL A 30 -11.09 7.52 2.46
C VAL A 30 -11.76 8.68 1.74
N THR A 31 -11.40 9.92 2.06
CA THR A 31 -11.97 11.09 1.36
C THR A 31 -11.51 11.15 -0.09
N PHE A 32 -12.38 11.55 -1.01
CA PHE A 32 -12.04 11.68 -2.43
C PHE A 32 -10.81 12.58 -2.69
N ALA A 33 -10.64 13.65 -1.93
CA ALA A 33 -9.47 14.52 -2.00
C ALA A 33 -8.16 13.79 -1.67
N SER A 34 -8.19 12.87 -0.71
CA SER A 34 -7.03 12.12 -0.25
C SER A 34 -6.89 10.73 -0.87
N ILE A 35 -7.82 10.26 -1.71
CA ILE A 35 -7.76 8.89 -2.27
C ILE A 35 -6.49 8.65 -3.09
N MET A 36 -6.06 9.64 -3.87
CA MET A 36 -4.82 9.54 -4.67
C MET A 36 -3.59 9.47 -3.76
N GLU A 37 -3.51 10.32 -2.73
CA GLU A 37 -2.41 10.29 -1.78
C GLU A 37 -2.41 8.97 -0.99
N HIS A 38 -3.59 8.54 -0.52
CA HIS A 38 -3.78 7.27 0.15
C HIS A 38 -3.22 6.12 -0.69
N VAL A 39 -3.64 5.96 -1.95
CA VAL A 39 -3.11 4.92 -2.85
C VAL A 39 -1.59 4.98 -2.97
N ARG A 40 -1.01 6.18 -2.99
CA ARG A 40 0.43 6.39 -3.16
C ARG A 40 1.25 6.11 -1.90
N THR A 41 0.75 6.45 -0.71
CA THR A 41 1.56 6.46 0.53
C THR A 41 1.03 5.57 1.64
N SER A 42 -0.30 5.47 1.81
CA SER A 42 -0.93 4.80 2.96
C SER A 42 -1.62 3.48 2.61
N CYS A 43 -1.93 3.24 1.34
CA CYS A 43 -2.73 2.11 0.93
C CYS A 43 -1.94 0.82 1.08
N GLU A 44 -2.36 0.01 2.04
CA GLU A 44 -1.81 -1.30 2.35
C GLU A 44 -2.04 -2.32 1.21
N GLY A 45 -3.11 -2.11 0.44
CA GLY A 45 -3.47 -2.90 -0.74
C GLY A 45 -2.84 -2.41 -2.04
N ALA A 46 -2.08 -1.31 -2.01
CA ALA A 46 -1.37 -0.86 -3.21
C ALA A 46 -0.19 -1.80 -3.50
N PRO A 47 -0.07 -2.33 -4.73
CA PRO A 47 1.10 -3.09 -5.14
C PRO A 47 2.31 -2.15 -5.20
N VAL A 48 3.42 -2.59 -4.61
CA VAL A 48 4.71 -1.93 -4.65
C VAL A 48 5.73 -2.90 -5.23
N THR A 49 6.65 -2.39 -6.04
CA THR A 49 7.68 -3.19 -6.67
C THR A 49 8.80 -3.49 -5.68
N CYS A 50 9.10 -4.76 -5.46
CA CYS A 50 10.24 -5.17 -4.66
C CYS A 50 11.56 -4.72 -5.32
N ARG A 51 12.45 -4.10 -4.55
CA ARG A 51 13.75 -3.64 -5.07
C ARG A 51 14.73 -4.77 -5.40
N TYR A 52 14.52 -5.95 -4.80
CA TYR A 52 15.38 -7.11 -4.96
C TYR A 52 14.94 -7.95 -6.16
N CYS A 53 13.71 -8.48 -6.15
CA CYS A 53 13.22 -9.35 -7.23
C CYS A 53 12.38 -8.67 -8.31
N LYS A 54 12.06 -7.37 -8.14
CA LYS A 54 11.22 -6.60 -9.07
C LYS A 54 9.79 -7.10 -9.26
N GLU A 55 9.32 -8.01 -8.41
CA GLU A 55 7.90 -8.41 -8.38
C GLU A 55 7.02 -7.36 -7.74
N ASP A 56 5.78 -7.27 -8.21
CA ASP A 56 4.70 -6.52 -7.58
C ASP A 56 4.14 -7.28 -6.36
N VAL A 57 4.30 -6.67 -5.18
CA VAL A 57 3.84 -7.24 -3.91
C VAL A 57 3.00 -6.20 -3.20
N LEU A 58 1.97 -6.60 -2.46
CA LEU A 58 1.17 -5.67 -1.68
C LEU A 58 2.04 -4.91 -0.66
N ARG A 59 1.81 -3.61 -0.49
CA ARG A 59 2.56 -2.77 0.44
C ARG A 59 2.58 -3.33 1.86
N LYS A 60 1.50 -3.93 2.33
CA LYS A 60 1.45 -4.59 3.66
C LYS A 60 2.31 -5.84 3.77
N ASP A 61 2.58 -6.50 2.65
CA ASP A 61 3.31 -7.76 2.58
C ASP A 61 4.76 -7.56 2.11
N ILE A 62 5.12 -6.39 1.58
CA ILE A 62 6.48 -6.12 1.07
C ILE A 62 7.55 -6.33 2.15
N GLU A 63 7.29 -5.93 3.40
CA GLU A 63 8.25 -6.09 4.50
C GLU A 63 8.47 -7.56 4.84
N LYS A 64 7.41 -8.38 4.78
CA LYS A 64 7.49 -9.83 4.97
C LYS A 64 8.18 -10.49 3.79
N HIS A 65 7.84 -10.06 2.58
CA HIS A 65 8.42 -10.53 1.34
C HIS A 65 9.92 -10.27 1.32
N GLU A 66 10.39 -9.03 1.54
CA GLU A 66 11.83 -8.71 1.59
C GLU A 66 12.58 -9.52 2.66
N ARG A 67 11.91 -9.97 3.72
CA ARG A 67 12.52 -10.73 4.82
C ARG A 67 12.52 -12.25 4.61
N ARG A 68 11.52 -12.81 3.92
CA ARG A 68 11.25 -14.26 3.93
C ARG A 68 10.96 -14.83 2.54
N ASP A 69 10.14 -14.15 1.75
CA ASP A 69 9.63 -14.70 0.48
C ASP A 69 10.47 -14.26 -0.73
N CYS A 70 11.24 -13.19 -0.61
CA CYS A 70 12.07 -12.68 -1.68
C CYS A 70 13.33 -13.52 -1.83
N TYR A 71 13.38 -14.31 -2.89
CA TYR A 71 14.51 -15.19 -3.21
C TYR A 71 15.78 -14.42 -3.63
N GLU A 72 15.65 -13.16 -4.07
CA GLU A 72 16.79 -12.28 -4.38
C GLU A 72 17.21 -11.41 -3.18
N ALA A 73 16.43 -11.38 -2.10
CA ALA A 73 16.82 -10.67 -0.90
C ALA A 73 17.96 -11.40 -0.20
N THR A 74 18.93 -10.65 0.30
CA THR A 74 20.13 -11.20 0.91
C THR A 74 19.78 -11.86 2.25
N ALA A 75 19.65 -13.17 2.25
CA ALA A 75 19.48 -13.96 3.46
C ALA A 75 20.86 -14.32 4.04
N THR A 76 21.11 -13.92 5.28
CA THR A 76 22.31 -14.33 6.02
C THR A 76 22.09 -15.72 6.56
N CYS A 77 23.03 -16.64 6.33
CA CYS A 77 22.94 -17.97 6.90
C CYS A 77 23.01 -17.88 8.43
N GLU A 78 22.01 -18.43 9.13
CA GLU A 78 21.98 -18.51 10.60
C GLU A 78 23.19 -19.27 11.19
N PHE A 79 23.83 -20.11 10.37
CA PHE A 79 25.05 -20.83 10.71
C PHE A 79 26.35 -20.13 10.27
N GLN A 80 26.27 -18.91 9.72
CA GLN A 80 27.46 -18.09 9.47
C GLN A 80 28.22 -17.80 10.77
N ALA A 81 27.50 -17.65 11.90
CA ALA A 81 28.10 -17.48 13.22
C ALA A 81 28.96 -18.68 13.68
N VAL A 82 28.68 -19.88 13.14
CA VAL A 82 29.45 -21.10 13.40
C VAL A 82 30.42 -21.46 12.27
N GLY A 83 30.65 -20.54 11.32
CA GLY A 83 31.66 -20.69 10.27
C GLY A 83 31.15 -21.29 8.95
N CYS A 84 29.84 -21.32 8.71
CA CYS A 84 29.31 -21.72 7.41
C CYS A 84 29.63 -20.64 6.36
N ASN A 85 30.63 -20.90 5.53
CA ASN A 85 30.99 -20.07 4.39
C ASN A 85 30.48 -20.78 3.13
N HIS A 86 29.34 -20.33 2.57
CA HIS A 86 28.93 -20.76 1.23
C HIS A 86 29.65 -19.87 0.21
N ASP A 87 30.97 -19.97 0.19
CA ASP A 87 31.82 -19.40 -0.84
C ASP A 87 31.91 -20.44 -1.97
N LYS A 88 31.43 -20.06 -3.14
CA LYS A 88 31.84 -20.66 -4.40
C LYS A 88 32.20 -19.54 -5.36
#